data_AF-A0A7S1XAL5-F1
#
_entry.id   AF-A0A7S1XAL5-F1
#
_cell.length_a   1.000
_cell.length_b   1.000
_cell.length_c   1.000
_cell.angle_alpha   90.00
_cell.angle_beta   90.00
_cell.angle_gamma   90.00
#
_symmetry.space_group_name_H-M   'P 1'
#
loop_
_entity.id
_entity.type
_entity.pdbx_description
1 polymer ?
#
loop_
_entity_poly.entity_id
_entity_poly.type
_entity_poly.pdbx_seq_one_letter_code
_entity_poly.pdbx_strand_id
1 'polypeptide(L)'
;KEVLEVASKGAQAHGGEAVCEFLSAAYFAEIAADVTLTKAQQCLAVRDWKAAEPLLSQALAQTEAVSGDQHPRVALVLSLLGQCYAHSARPTLAEGLYRSAAQMLKVSDKIEQGGAGHSSVYALLCWRYAQMLHVMPKREHEAREWSERAQMHWGETFSSPIESALGGLDVLKGTSERGSGGYVHLQSRRLILCCPISEGH
;
A
#
# COMPACT_ATOMS: atom_id res chain seq x y z
N LYS A 1 -20.39 1.35 -13.12
CA LYS A 1 -21.20 0.39 -13.92
C LYS A 1 -20.62 0.22 -15.32
N GLU A 2 -20.19 1.29 -15.99
CA GLU A 2 -19.60 1.24 -17.35
C GLU A 2 -18.33 0.39 -17.50
N VAL A 3 -17.40 0.38 -16.53
CA VAL A 3 -16.15 -0.41 -16.64
C VAL A 3 -16.42 -1.92 -16.61
N LEU A 4 -17.43 -2.37 -15.85
CA LEU A 4 -17.86 -3.78 -15.84
C LEU A 4 -18.68 -4.12 -17.10
N GLU A 5 -19.40 -3.14 -17.65
CA GLU A 5 -20.19 -3.32 -18.86
C GLU A 5 -19.30 -3.47 -20.10
N VAL A 6 -18.20 -2.71 -20.18
CA VAL A 6 -17.18 -2.84 -21.24
C VAL A 6 -16.48 -4.21 -21.16
N ALA A 7 -16.18 -4.71 -19.96
CA ALA A 7 -15.64 -6.06 -19.77
C ALA A 7 -16.64 -7.15 -20.18
N SER A 8 -17.94 -6.97 -19.88
CA SER A 8 -18.99 -7.93 -20.27
C SER A 8 -19.30 -7.93 -21.77
N LYS A 9 -19.26 -6.76 -22.43
CA LYS A 9 -19.45 -6.64 -23.89
C LYS A 9 -18.25 -7.16 -24.68
N GLY A 10 -17.03 -7.03 -24.14
CA GLY A 10 -15.84 -7.67 -24.71
C GLY A 10 -15.88 -9.20 -24.60
N ALA A 11 -16.45 -9.74 -23.52
CA ALA A 11 -16.55 -11.18 -23.29
C ALA A 11 -17.71 -11.87 -24.04
N GLN A 12 -18.79 -11.15 -24.36
CA GLN A 12 -19.97 -11.72 -25.04
C GLN A 12 -19.95 -11.60 -26.57
N ALA A 13 -19.03 -10.83 -27.15
CA ALA A 13 -18.97 -10.64 -28.60
C ALA A 13 -18.29 -11.80 -29.37
N HIS A 14 -17.59 -12.71 -28.70
CA HIS A 14 -16.97 -13.87 -29.33
C HIS A 14 -17.13 -15.12 -28.46
N GLY A 15 -17.74 -16.17 -29.03
CA GLY A 15 -17.80 -17.52 -28.45
C GLY A 15 -16.44 -18.24 -28.47
N GLY A 16 -15.37 -17.51 -28.12
CA GLY A 16 -13.99 -17.96 -28.03
C GLY A 16 -13.28 -16.92 -27.17
N GLU A 17 -12.42 -17.38 -26.26
CA GLU A 17 -11.62 -16.58 -25.32
C GLU A 17 -11.35 -15.17 -25.87
N ALA A 18 -11.73 -14.13 -25.14
CA ALA A 18 -11.37 -12.77 -25.49
C ALA A 18 -9.83 -12.66 -25.47
N VAL A 19 -9.20 -12.93 -26.62
CA VAL A 19 -7.76 -12.80 -26.79
C VAL A 19 -7.49 -11.31 -26.84
N CYS A 20 -6.94 -10.77 -25.74
CA CYS A 20 -6.34 -9.46 -25.79
C CYS A 20 -5.22 -9.50 -26.83
N GLU A 21 -5.37 -8.74 -27.92
CA GLU A 21 -4.46 -8.78 -29.08
C GLU A 21 -3.03 -8.31 -28.73
N PHE A 22 -2.86 -7.61 -27.58
CA PHE A 22 -1.61 -6.99 -27.18
C PHE A 22 -1.06 -7.45 -25.81
N LEU A 23 -1.90 -7.93 -24.89
CA LEU A 23 -1.48 -8.34 -23.54
C LEU A 23 -1.75 -9.82 -23.30
N SER A 24 -0.79 -10.49 -22.66
CA SER A 24 -1.03 -11.86 -22.18
C SER A 24 -2.10 -11.86 -21.08
N ALA A 25 -2.76 -13.01 -20.89
CA ALA A 25 -3.71 -13.19 -19.79
C ALA A 25 -3.10 -12.87 -18.41
N ALA A 26 -1.80 -13.14 -18.23
CA ALA A 26 -1.06 -12.78 -17.02
C ALA A 26 -0.97 -11.26 -16.83
N TYR A 27 -0.63 -10.50 -17.88
CA TYR A 27 -0.60 -9.04 -17.81
C TYR A 27 -1.99 -8.45 -17.56
N PHE A 28 -3.04 -9.03 -18.14
CA PHE A 28 -4.40 -8.60 -17.86
C PHE A 28 -4.77 -8.78 -16.38
N ALA A 29 -4.38 -9.91 -15.78
CA ALA A 29 -4.61 -10.18 -14.37
C ALA A 29 -3.77 -9.27 -13.45
N GLU A 30 -2.51 -8.94 -13.83
CA GLU A 30 -1.69 -7.95 -13.12
C GLU A 30 -2.37 -6.57 -13.10
N ILE A 31 -2.85 -6.10 -14.24
CA ILE A 31 -3.54 -4.80 -14.35
C ILE A 31 -4.84 -4.82 -13.52
N ALA A 32 -5.59 -5.93 -13.55
CA ALA A 32 -6.80 -6.05 -12.75
C ALA A 32 -6.51 -5.92 -11.24
N ALA A 33 -5.42 -6.53 -10.75
CA ALA A 33 -4.98 -6.40 -9.36
C ALA A 33 -4.64 -4.94 -8.99
N ASP A 34 -3.88 -4.24 -9.85
CA ASP A 34 -3.48 -2.84 -9.63
C ASP A 34 -4.68 -1.87 -9.68
N VAL A 35 -5.65 -2.10 -10.57
CA VAL A 35 -6.90 -1.34 -10.64
C VAL A 35 -7.72 -1.50 -9.36
N THR A 36 -7.88 -2.73 -8.87
CA THR A 36 -8.60 -2.99 -7.61
C THR A 36 -7.88 -2.32 -6.44
N LEU A 37 -6.55 -2.44 -6.38
CA LEU A 37 -5.75 -1.80 -5.33
C LEU A 37 -5.89 -0.28 -5.36
N THR A 38 -5.82 0.33 -6.55
CA THR A 38 -5.93 1.78 -6.72
C THR A 38 -7.30 2.30 -6.24
N LYS A 39 -8.39 1.60 -6.56
CA LYS A 39 -9.72 1.94 -6.00
C LYS A 39 -9.73 1.85 -4.47
N ALA A 40 -9.10 0.82 -3.91
CA ALA A 40 -8.99 0.68 -2.47
C ALA A 40 -8.22 1.85 -1.84
N GLN A 41 -7.11 2.27 -2.46
CA GLN A 41 -6.31 3.41 -2.03
C GLN A 41 -7.09 4.74 -2.09
N GLN A 42 -7.97 4.91 -3.08
CA GLN A 42 -8.90 6.05 -3.12
C GLN A 42 -9.85 6.05 -1.91
N CYS A 43 -10.41 4.89 -1.55
CA CYS A 43 -11.21 4.75 -0.33
C CYS A 43 -10.40 5.09 0.93
N LEU A 44 -9.15 4.62 1.03
CA LEU A 44 -8.26 4.97 2.15
C LEU A 44 -8.00 6.49 2.23
N ALA A 45 -7.82 7.17 1.08
CA ALA A 45 -7.58 8.61 1.03
C ALA A 45 -8.76 9.42 1.61
N VAL A 46 -10.00 8.99 1.34
CA VAL A 46 -11.22 9.59 1.90
C VAL A 46 -11.63 9.04 3.27
N ARG A 47 -10.81 8.15 3.87
CA ARG A 47 -11.04 7.47 5.16
C ARG A 47 -12.27 6.56 5.19
N ASP A 48 -12.69 6.06 4.03
CA ASP A 48 -13.71 5.02 3.96
C ASP A 48 -13.09 3.64 4.15
N TRP A 49 -12.75 3.31 5.40
CA TRP A 49 -12.13 2.04 5.76
C TRP A 49 -13.05 0.85 5.48
N LYS A 50 -14.37 1.04 5.58
CA LYS A 50 -15.37 0.00 5.34
C LYS A 50 -15.45 -0.36 3.85
N ALA A 51 -15.33 0.62 2.96
CA ALA A 51 -15.24 0.36 1.52
C ALA A 51 -13.85 -0.14 1.10
N ALA A 52 -12.78 0.32 1.78
CA ALA A 52 -11.42 -0.08 1.45
C ALA A 52 -11.14 -1.57 1.77
N GLU A 53 -11.58 -2.07 2.92
CA GLU A 53 -11.32 -3.44 3.37
C GLU A 53 -11.67 -4.52 2.33
N PRO A 54 -12.90 -4.62 1.80
CA PRO A 54 -13.23 -5.65 0.81
C PRO A 54 -12.45 -5.49 -0.51
N LEU A 55 -12.17 -4.25 -0.93
CA LEU A 55 -11.36 -3.99 -2.13
C LEU A 55 -9.90 -4.43 -1.93
N LEU A 56 -9.34 -4.17 -0.74
CA LEU A 56 -8.00 -4.62 -0.39
C LEU A 56 -7.92 -6.15 -0.30
N SER A 57 -8.92 -6.82 0.28
CA SER A 57 -8.99 -8.29 0.30
C SER A 57 -9.10 -8.87 -1.11
N GLN A 58 -9.87 -8.24 -2.00
CA GLN A 58 -9.95 -8.65 -3.40
C GLN A 58 -8.60 -8.43 -4.12
N ALA A 59 -7.96 -7.28 -3.93
CA ALA A 59 -6.65 -6.99 -4.50
C ALA A 59 -5.57 -7.96 -4.01
N LEU A 60 -5.66 -8.40 -2.73
CA LEU A 60 -4.76 -9.39 -2.15
C LEU A 60 -4.89 -10.72 -2.90
N ALA A 61 -6.10 -11.27 -3.00
CA ALA A 61 -6.34 -12.53 -3.69
C ALA A 61 -5.92 -12.48 -5.17
N GLN A 62 -6.16 -11.36 -5.86
CA GLN A 62 -5.69 -11.17 -7.24
C GLN A 62 -4.16 -11.14 -7.32
N THR A 63 -3.50 -10.46 -6.39
CA THR A 63 -2.04 -10.34 -6.38
C THR A 63 -1.38 -11.69 -6.07
N GLU A 64 -1.92 -12.45 -5.12
CA GLU A 64 -1.47 -13.81 -4.78
C GLU A 64 -1.62 -14.76 -5.97
N ALA A 65 -2.76 -14.74 -6.65
CA ALA A 65 -3.02 -15.60 -7.81
C ALA A 65 -2.04 -15.34 -8.96
N VAL A 66 -1.62 -14.08 -9.15
CA VAL A 66 -0.77 -13.68 -10.27
C VAL A 66 0.72 -13.79 -9.96
N SER A 67 1.12 -13.46 -8.72
CA SER A 67 2.53 -13.34 -8.36
C SER A 67 3.03 -14.44 -7.42
N GLY A 68 2.12 -15.20 -6.80
CA GLY A 68 2.41 -16.10 -5.68
C GLY A 68 2.27 -15.42 -4.32
N ASP A 69 1.98 -16.20 -3.29
CA ASP A 69 1.71 -15.77 -1.92
C ASP A 69 2.93 -15.14 -1.21
N GLN A 70 4.15 -15.54 -1.58
CA GLN A 70 5.39 -15.00 -1.02
C GLN A 70 5.97 -13.81 -1.82
N HIS A 71 5.25 -13.28 -2.81
CA HIS A 71 5.78 -12.22 -3.67
C HIS A 71 5.78 -10.84 -3.00
N PRO A 72 6.81 -9.99 -3.20
CA PRO A 72 6.88 -8.64 -2.62
C PRO A 72 5.66 -7.73 -2.91
N ARG A 73 4.92 -8.00 -4.00
CA ARG A 73 3.66 -7.29 -4.31
C ARG A 73 2.57 -7.58 -3.27
N VAL A 74 2.50 -8.80 -2.76
CA VAL A 74 1.57 -9.20 -1.69
C VAL A 74 1.84 -8.38 -0.43
N ALA A 75 3.12 -8.19 -0.07
CA ALA A 75 3.51 -7.38 1.08
C ALA A 75 2.99 -5.92 1.01
N LEU A 76 2.89 -5.35 -0.19
CA LEU A 76 2.34 -4.01 -0.39
C LEU A 76 0.85 -3.96 -0.07
N VAL A 77 0.09 -4.96 -0.51
CA VAL A 77 -1.35 -5.05 -0.21
C VAL A 77 -1.58 -5.31 1.28
N LEU A 78 -0.79 -6.20 1.89
CA LEU A 78 -0.83 -6.45 3.34
C LEU A 78 -0.55 -5.17 4.15
N SER A 79 0.39 -4.34 3.70
CA SER A 79 0.71 -3.05 4.35
C SER A 79 -0.50 -2.11 4.34
N LEU A 80 -1.22 -2.04 3.23
CA LEU A 80 -2.41 -1.20 3.09
C LEU A 80 -3.62 -1.76 3.88
N LEU A 81 -3.77 -3.09 3.96
CA LEU A 81 -4.72 -3.73 4.89
C LEU A 81 -4.38 -3.43 6.35
N GLY A 82 -3.09 -3.47 6.70
CA GLY A 82 -2.60 -3.06 8.01
C GLY A 82 -3.01 -1.63 8.35
N GLN A 83 -2.88 -0.70 7.39
CA GLN A 83 -3.33 0.68 7.55
C GLN A 83 -4.85 0.76 7.77
N CYS A 84 -5.63 0.01 6.99
CA CYS A 84 -7.08 -0.04 7.12
C CYS A 84 -7.50 -0.54 8.51
N TYR A 85 -6.87 -1.59 9.03
CA TYR A 85 -7.16 -2.15 10.35
C TYR A 85 -6.66 -1.28 11.51
N ALA A 86 -5.53 -0.60 11.35
CA ALA A 86 -5.05 0.37 12.34
C ALA A 86 -6.08 1.50 12.55
N HIS A 87 -6.69 2.01 11.48
CA HIS A 87 -7.73 3.04 11.57
C HIS A 87 -9.11 2.50 11.96
N SER A 88 -9.36 1.20 11.79
CA SER A 88 -10.61 0.54 12.19
C SER A 88 -10.60 0.01 13.62
N ALA A 89 -9.67 0.48 14.48
CA ALA A 89 -9.49 0.02 15.86
C ALA A 89 -9.26 -1.50 16.00
N ARG A 90 -8.59 -2.12 15.02
CA ARG A 90 -8.18 -3.54 15.03
C ARG A 90 -6.64 -3.67 15.01
N PRO A 91 -5.93 -3.16 16.04
CA PRO A 91 -4.46 -3.06 16.03
C PRO A 91 -3.75 -4.42 16.01
N THR A 92 -4.35 -5.46 16.59
CA THR A 92 -3.77 -6.82 16.59
C THR A 92 -3.70 -7.43 15.20
N LEU A 93 -4.76 -7.27 14.39
CA LEU A 93 -4.75 -7.68 12.99
C LEU A 93 -3.79 -6.84 12.17
N ALA A 94 -3.74 -5.52 12.41
CA ALA A 94 -2.81 -4.63 11.74
C ALA A 94 -1.35 -5.03 12.01
N GLU A 95 -1.00 -5.35 13.26
CA GLU A 95 0.35 -5.75 13.65
C GLU A 95 0.79 -7.04 12.94
N GLY A 96 -0.09 -8.04 12.89
CA GLY A 96 0.16 -9.28 12.16
C GLY A 96 0.49 -9.00 10.69
N LEU A 97 -0.31 -8.18 10.02
CA LEU A 97 -0.12 -7.83 8.61
C LEU A 97 1.17 -7.06 8.36
N TYR A 98 1.51 -6.07 9.20
CA TYR A 98 2.75 -5.32 9.06
C TYR A 98 3.98 -6.20 9.28
N ARG A 99 3.94 -7.11 10.25
CA ARG A 99 5.04 -8.07 10.48
C ARG A 99 5.22 -9.02 9.29
N SER A 100 4.12 -9.56 8.75
CA SER A 100 4.17 -10.40 7.55
C SER A 100 4.75 -9.62 6.36
N ALA A 101 4.28 -8.39 6.12
CA ALA A 101 4.80 -7.55 5.05
C ALA A 101 6.30 -7.24 5.22
N ALA A 102 6.74 -6.94 6.44
CA ALA A 102 8.14 -6.66 6.75
C ALA A 102 9.05 -7.87 6.51
N GLN A 103 8.59 -9.06 6.90
CA GLN A 103 9.31 -10.31 6.67
C GLN A 103 9.46 -10.61 5.18
N MET A 104 8.38 -10.44 4.40
CA MET A 104 8.39 -10.67 2.95
C MET A 104 9.29 -9.70 2.19
N LEU A 105 9.27 -8.42 2.59
CA LEU A 105 10.17 -7.41 2.04
C LEU A 105 11.61 -7.57 2.56
N LYS A 106 11.84 -8.41 3.57
CA LYS A 106 13.12 -8.55 4.28
C LYS A 106 13.63 -7.20 4.76
N VAL A 107 12.73 -6.42 5.39
CA VAL A 107 13.10 -5.14 6.01
C VAL A 107 14.22 -5.42 6.99
N SER A 108 15.36 -4.74 6.83
CA SER A 108 16.51 -4.88 7.70
C SER A 108 17.01 -3.50 8.13
N ASP A 109 17.84 -3.48 9.19
CA ASP A 109 18.48 -2.25 9.67
C ASP A 109 19.57 -1.73 8.71
N LYS A 110 19.87 -2.48 7.63
CA LYS A 110 20.87 -2.13 6.63
C LYS A 110 20.17 -1.88 5.30
N ILE A 111 20.50 -0.76 4.65
CA ILE A 111 20.11 -0.54 3.26
C ILE A 111 20.93 -1.51 2.40
N GLU A 112 20.36 -2.67 2.09
CA GLU A 112 20.94 -3.60 1.13
C GLU A 112 20.52 -3.19 -0.29
N GLN A 113 21.49 -2.82 -1.13
CA GLN A 113 21.25 -2.63 -2.56
C GLN A 113 20.90 -4.00 -3.18
N GLY A 114 19.61 -4.23 -3.45
CA GLY A 114 19.11 -5.50 -3.98
C GLY A 114 17.89 -6.08 -3.25
N GLY A 115 17.33 -5.39 -2.25
CA GLY A 115 16.09 -5.79 -1.59
C GLY A 115 14.89 -5.97 -2.56
N ALA A 116 13.88 -6.71 -2.12
CA ALA A 116 12.78 -7.17 -2.96
C ALA A 116 11.77 -6.07 -3.41
N GLY A 117 11.88 -4.86 -2.87
CA GLY A 117 11.11 -3.66 -3.22
C GLY A 117 11.99 -2.40 -3.33
N HIS A 118 11.37 -1.27 -3.71
CA HIS A 118 12.02 0.04 -3.78
C HIS A 118 12.09 0.72 -2.40
N SER A 119 13.11 1.54 -2.11
CA SER A 119 13.29 2.18 -0.78
C SER A 119 12.01 2.86 -0.25
N SER A 120 11.29 3.55 -1.14
CA SER A 120 10.02 4.22 -0.80
C SER A 120 8.90 3.32 -0.26
N VAL A 121 8.83 2.03 -0.63
CA VAL A 121 7.80 1.13 -0.07
C VAL A 121 8.17 0.61 1.31
N TYR A 122 9.47 0.43 1.60
CA TYR A 122 9.91 0.13 2.96
C TYR A 122 9.65 1.31 3.88
N ALA A 123 9.95 2.53 3.42
CA ALA A 123 9.66 3.75 4.16
C ALA A 123 8.17 3.84 4.53
N LEU A 124 7.27 3.61 3.56
CA LEU A 124 5.83 3.58 3.79
C LEU A 124 5.43 2.53 4.85
N LEU A 125 5.87 1.28 4.68
CA LEU A 125 5.55 0.20 5.62
C LEU A 125 6.03 0.52 7.03
N CYS A 126 7.31 0.87 7.17
CA CYS A 126 7.92 1.18 8.46
C CYS A 126 7.22 2.36 9.15
N TRP A 127 6.87 3.40 8.40
CA TRP A 127 6.17 4.56 8.94
C TRP A 127 4.75 4.23 9.41
N ARG A 128 3.99 3.50 8.59
CA ARG A 128 2.62 3.08 8.95
C ARG A 128 2.60 2.14 10.13
N TYR A 129 3.60 1.26 10.24
CA TYR A 129 3.75 0.39 11.39
C TYR A 129 4.14 1.19 12.64
N ALA A 130 5.08 2.12 12.54
CA ALA A 130 5.47 3.01 13.62
C ALA A 130 4.29 3.84 14.16
N GLN A 131 3.46 4.42 13.28
CA GLN A 131 2.25 5.15 13.65
C GLN A 131 1.31 4.28 14.50
N MET A 132 1.11 3.03 14.10
CA MET A 132 0.25 2.08 14.83
C MET A 132 0.85 1.72 16.20
N LEU A 133 2.14 1.37 16.25
CA LEU A 133 2.84 1.08 17.51
C LEU A 133 2.84 2.27 18.46
N HIS A 134 2.89 3.50 17.94
CA HIS A 134 2.89 4.72 18.75
C HIS A 134 1.57 4.96 19.51
N VAL A 135 0.46 4.38 19.05
CA VAL A 135 -0.83 4.42 19.77
C VAL A 135 -0.95 3.28 20.78
N MET A 136 -0.13 2.24 20.67
CA MET A 136 -0.18 1.10 21.58
C MET A 136 0.60 1.39 22.88
N PRO A 137 0.03 1.04 24.06
CA PRO A 137 0.69 1.27 25.33
C PRO A 137 1.98 0.45 25.43
N LYS A 138 3.05 1.05 25.99
CA LYS A 138 4.37 0.42 26.22
C LYS A 138 5.13 -0.02 24.97
N ARG A 139 4.73 0.43 23.77
CA ARG A 139 5.41 0.10 22.50
C ARG A 139 6.18 1.29 21.90
N GLU A 140 6.39 2.36 22.67
CA GLU A 140 7.05 3.60 22.21
C GLU A 140 8.48 3.38 21.72
N HIS A 141 9.24 2.49 22.37
CA HIS A 141 10.60 2.15 21.94
C HIS A 141 10.60 1.53 20.55
N GLU A 142 9.76 0.51 20.33
CA GLU A 142 9.62 -0.13 19.02
C GLU A 142 9.10 0.86 17.96
N ALA A 143 8.12 1.70 18.31
CA ALA A 143 7.63 2.74 17.41
C ALA A 143 8.76 3.67 16.95
N ARG A 144 9.68 4.04 17.86
CA ARG A 144 10.84 4.88 17.54
C ARG A 144 11.78 4.18 16.56
N GLU A 145 12.16 2.94 16.83
CA GLU A 145 13.04 2.19 15.92
C GLU A 145 12.43 2.07 14.50
N TRP A 146 11.14 1.76 14.40
CA TRP A 146 10.45 1.68 13.10
C TRP A 146 10.35 3.03 12.41
N SER A 147 10.18 4.13 13.16
CA SER A 147 10.17 5.48 12.60
C SER A 147 11.52 5.91 12.07
N GLU A 148 12.62 5.57 12.75
CA GLU A 148 13.98 5.85 12.32
C GLU A 148 14.33 5.08 11.04
N ARG A 149 13.96 3.79 10.98
CA ARG A 149 14.06 2.99 9.75
C ARG A 149 13.27 3.60 8.59
N ALA A 150 12.07 4.09 8.86
CA ALA A 150 11.25 4.71 7.84
C ALA A 150 11.92 5.97 7.27
N GLN A 151 12.46 6.83 8.12
CA GLN A 151 13.16 8.06 7.72
C GLN A 151 14.44 7.76 6.94
N MET A 152 15.20 6.75 7.36
CA MET A 152 16.38 6.27 6.64
C MET A 152 16.02 5.86 5.20
N HIS A 153 15.03 4.98 5.02
CA HIS A 153 14.59 4.55 3.69
C HIS A 153 13.94 5.67 2.88
N TRP A 154 13.29 6.62 3.54
CA TRP A 154 12.67 7.77 2.90
C TRP A 154 13.71 8.70 2.28
N GLY A 155 14.79 9.00 3.01
CA GLY A 155 15.87 9.90 2.58
C GLY A 155 16.61 9.44 1.31
N GLU A 156 16.60 8.15 1.01
CA GLU A 156 17.17 7.59 -0.24
C GLU A 156 16.38 8.00 -1.49
N THR A 157 15.07 8.25 -1.34
CA THR A 157 14.19 8.56 -2.48
C THR A 157 13.72 10.00 -2.48
N PHE A 158 13.46 10.57 -1.31
CA PHE A 158 12.79 11.85 -1.16
C PHE A 158 13.58 12.77 -0.22
N SER A 159 13.70 14.03 -0.60
CA SER A 159 14.36 15.07 0.21
C SER A 159 13.41 15.77 1.19
N SER A 160 12.09 15.63 0.99
CA SER A 160 11.10 16.22 1.90
C SER A 160 10.99 15.40 3.19
N PRO A 161 10.50 15.98 4.31
CA PRO A 161 10.19 15.21 5.51
C PRO A 161 9.11 14.16 5.24
N ILE A 162 9.22 12.97 5.82
CA ILE A 162 8.25 11.87 5.60
C ILE A 162 6.83 12.26 6.05
N GLU A 163 6.73 13.08 7.10
CA GLU A 163 5.49 13.60 7.66
C GLU A 163 4.71 14.44 6.64
N SER A 164 5.42 15.15 5.75
CA SER A 164 4.80 15.98 4.72
C SER A 164 3.97 15.17 3.73
N ALA A 165 4.31 13.90 3.52
CA ALA A 165 3.62 13.00 2.61
C ALA A 165 2.71 12.01 3.34
N LEU A 166 3.15 11.45 4.46
CA LEU A 166 2.47 10.33 5.13
C LEU A 166 1.77 10.72 6.45
N GLY A 167 1.88 11.99 6.84
CA GLY A 167 1.36 12.53 8.10
C GLY A 167 2.26 12.21 9.29
N GLY A 168 2.07 12.95 10.38
CA GLY A 168 2.86 12.80 11.61
C GLY A 168 2.70 11.44 12.30
N LEU A 169 3.57 11.14 13.25
CA LEU A 169 3.53 9.86 14.00
C LEU A 169 2.23 9.70 14.79
N ASP A 170 1.65 10.81 15.25
CA ASP A 170 0.39 10.85 16.00
C ASP A 170 -0.88 10.91 15.12
N VAL A 171 -0.80 10.64 13.80
CA VAL A 171 -1.97 10.78 12.90
C VAL A 171 -3.16 9.93 13.35
N LEU A 172 -2.89 8.76 13.95
CA LEU A 172 -3.92 7.86 14.48
C LEU A 172 -4.58 8.38 15.77
N LYS A 173 -3.91 9.27 16.52
CA LYS A 173 -4.49 9.99 17.66
C LYS A 173 -5.29 11.21 17.22
N GLY A 174 -5.17 11.61 15.95
CA GLY A 174 -5.85 12.77 15.37
C GLY A 174 -5.21 14.13 15.73
N THR A 175 -3.98 14.14 16.25
CA THR A 175 -3.29 15.36 16.70
C THR A 175 -2.27 15.90 15.70
N SER A 176 -2.08 15.24 14.54
CA SER A 176 -1.15 15.68 13.50
C SER A 176 -1.81 15.78 12.12
N GLU A 177 -1.17 16.55 11.22
CA GLU A 177 -1.56 16.64 9.82
C GLU A 177 -1.43 15.30 9.08
N ARG A 178 -2.19 15.14 7.99
CA ARG A 178 -2.29 13.89 7.23
C ARG A 178 -1.17 13.66 6.20
N GLY A 179 -0.43 14.72 5.87
CA GLY A 179 0.45 14.76 4.71
C GLY A 179 -0.31 14.81 3.37
N SER A 180 0.41 15.05 2.28
CA SER A 180 -0.12 15.16 0.92
C SER A 180 -0.66 13.85 0.35
N GLY A 181 -0.23 12.73 0.90
CA GLY A 181 -0.57 11.39 0.43
C GLY A 181 0.27 10.92 -0.78
N GLY A 182 0.01 9.68 -1.16
CA GLY A 182 0.62 9.01 -2.29
C GLY A 182 -0.03 7.65 -2.46
N TYR A 183 0.24 7.00 -3.59
CA TYR A 183 -0.28 5.66 -3.86
C TYR A 183 0.86 4.71 -4.22
N VAL A 184 0.67 3.45 -3.84
CA VAL A 184 1.55 2.35 -4.17
C VAL A 184 1.13 1.77 -5.52
N HIS A 185 2.10 1.59 -6.41
CA HIS A 185 1.91 0.95 -7.70
C HIS A 185 2.55 -0.44 -7.67
N LEU A 186 1.76 -1.50 -7.92
CA LEU A 186 2.19 -2.89 -7.71
C LEU A 186 3.31 -3.30 -8.66
N GLN A 187 3.24 -2.87 -9.93
CA GLN A 187 4.20 -3.31 -10.93
C GLN A 187 5.59 -2.74 -10.69
N SER A 188 5.66 -1.45 -10.34
CA SER A 188 6.92 -0.78 -10.05
C SER A 188 7.40 -1.01 -8.62
N ARG A 189 6.51 -1.48 -7.72
CA ARG A 189 6.77 -1.63 -6.26
C ARG A 189 7.30 -0.33 -5.66
N ARG A 190 6.69 0.79 -6.05
CA ARG A 190 7.07 2.14 -5.63
C ARG A 190 5.87 2.85 -5.02
N LEU A 191 6.14 3.64 -3.99
CA LEU A 191 5.26 4.72 -3.59
C LEU A 191 5.46 5.89 -4.55
N ILE A 192 4.36 6.37 -5.14
CA ILE A 192 4.29 7.54 -6.00
C ILE A 192 3.60 8.64 -5.18
N LEU A 193 4.32 9.72 -4.91
CA LEU A 193 3.76 10.86 -4.18
C LEU A 193 2.83 11.63 -5.09
N CYS A 194 1.63 11.90 -4.58
CA CYS A 194 0.78 12.91 -5.16
C CYS A 194 1.32 14.22 -4.59
N CYS A 195 2.14 14.93 -5.39
CA CYS A 195 2.52 16.30 -5.03
C CYS A 195 1.24 17.07 -4.69
N PRO A 196 1.26 18.00 -3.72
CA PRO A 196 0.14 18.90 -3.58
C PRO A 196 -0.08 19.53 -4.95
N ILE A 197 -1.32 19.44 -5.45
CA ILE A 197 -1.81 20.52 -6.29
C ILE A 197 -1.62 21.72 -5.38
N SER A 198 -0.59 22.52 -5.63
CA SER A 198 -0.43 23.81 -4.97
C SER A 198 -1.80 24.45 -5.01
N GLU A 199 -2.43 24.64 -3.85
CA GLU A 199 -3.50 25.63 -3.75
C GLU A 199 -2.79 26.97 -3.94
N GLY A 200 -2.53 27.28 -5.21
CA GLY A 200 -2.39 28.65 -5.64
C GLY A 200 -3.79 29.23 -5.57
N HIS A 201 -4.06 29.98 -4.51
CA HIS A 201 -4.47 31.38 -4.56
C HIS A 201 -4.57 31.97 -3.15
#